data_AF-A0A1I6Z936-F1
#
_entry.id   AF-A0A1I6Z936-F1
#
_cell.length_a   1.000
_cell.length_b   1.000
_cell.length_c   1.000
_cell.angle_alpha   90.00
_cell.angle_beta   90.00
_cell.angle_gamma   90.00
#
_symmetry.space_group_name_H-M   'P 1'
#
loop_
_entity.id
_entity.type
_entity.pdbx_description
1 polymer ?
#
loop_
_entity_poly.entity_id
_entity_poly.type
_entity_poly.pdbx_seq_one_letter_code
_entity_poly.pdbx_strand_id
1 'polypeptide(L)'
;MEYKIFAVDFDGTLCFSDWPGLGEPNIPLIHYLKRQQAAGHKLILWTCRAGAELTDAIDWCHAHGLTFDAINDNLPEVIAQYGNNSRKISCDYYIDDRAILPALI
;
A
#
# COMPACT_ATOMS: atom_id res chain seq x y z
N MET A 1 4.91 18.46 5.45
CA MET A 1 5.13 17.89 4.09
C MET A 1 3.88 18.18 3.29
N GLU A 2 4.04 18.56 2.02
CA GLU A 2 2.93 19.02 1.16
C GLU A 2 2.05 17.87 0.64
N TYR A 3 2.37 16.62 0.99
CA TYR A 3 1.68 15.41 0.58
C TYR A 3 1.45 14.45 1.76
N LYS A 4 0.59 13.44 1.53
CA LYS A 4 0.29 12.34 2.46
C LYS A 4 0.85 11.02 1.96
N ILE A 5 1.26 10.15 2.87
CA ILE A 5 1.72 8.79 2.59
C ILE A 5 0.62 7.80 2.96
N PHE A 6 0.21 6.97 2.01
CA PHE A 6 -0.74 5.88 2.21
C PHE A 6 -0.02 4.54 2.11
N ALA A 7 0.03 3.78 3.21
CA ALA A 7 0.42 2.38 3.18
C ALA A 7 -0.83 1.53 2.97
N VAL A 8 -0.84 0.73 1.91
CA VAL A 8 -2.04 0.01 1.47
C VAL A 8 -1.72 -1.49 1.41
N ASP A 9 -2.50 -2.28 2.14
CA ASP A 9 -2.44 -3.73 2.06
C ASP A 9 -2.95 -4.25 0.71
N PHE A 10 -2.55 -5.48 0.37
CA PHE A 10 -2.96 -6.15 -0.86
C PHE A 10 -4.15 -7.11 -0.65
N ASP A 11 -3.96 -8.15 0.16
CA ASP A 11 -4.86 -9.30 0.25
C ASP A 11 -6.07 -9.02 1.14
N GLY A 12 -7.26 -8.95 0.54
CA GLY A 12 -8.49 -8.52 1.23
C GLY A 12 -8.71 -7.00 1.17
N THR A 13 -7.70 -6.23 0.77
CA THR A 13 -7.75 -4.77 0.67
C THR A 13 -7.84 -4.29 -0.78
N LEU A 14 -6.77 -4.44 -1.58
CA LEU A 14 -6.74 -4.10 -3.01
C LEU A 14 -7.35 -5.20 -3.87
N CYS A 15 -7.09 -6.45 -3.48
CA CYS A 15 -7.43 -7.65 -4.21
C CYS A 15 -8.19 -8.61 -3.30
N PHE A 16 -9.41 -8.97 -3.67
CA PHE A 16 -10.20 -9.97 -2.97
C PHE A 16 -9.80 -11.37 -3.46
N SER A 17 -8.66 -11.86 -2.98
CA SER A 17 -8.05 -13.13 -3.37
C SER A 17 -8.02 -14.17 -2.25
N ASP A 18 -8.04 -15.43 -2.65
CA ASP A 18 -7.56 -16.54 -1.82
C ASP A 18 -6.06 -16.71 -2.05
N TRP A 19 -5.25 -16.52 -1.01
CA TRP A 19 -3.80 -16.70 -1.06
C TRP A 19 -3.42 -18.12 -1.56
N PRO A 20 -2.43 -18.27 -2.46
CA PRO A 20 -1.56 -17.24 -3.06
C PRO A 20 -2.08 -16.62 -4.37
N GLY A 21 -3.30 -16.95 -4.78
CA GLY A 21 -3.89 -16.48 -6.04
C GLY A 21 -4.13 -14.97 -6.08
N LEU A 22 -4.51 -14.50 -7.25
CA LEU A 22 -5.05 -13.15 -7.49
C LEU A 22 -6.56 -13.27 -7.67
N GLY A 23 -7.29 -12.22 -7.33
CA GLY A 23 -8.75 -12.23 -7.28
C GLY A 23 -9.35 -10.93 -7.80
N GLU A 24 -10.60 -10.69 -7.39
CA GLU A 24 -11.37 -9.56 -7.89
C GLU A 24 -10.82 -8.22 -7.35
N PRO A 25 -10.71 -7.18 -8.19
CA PRO A 25 -10.21 -5.89 -7.75
C PRO A 25 -11.22 -5.13 -6.88
N ASN A 26 -10.72 -4.48 -5.82
CA ASN A 26 -11.45 -3.45 -5.11
C ASN A 26 -11.45 -2.14 -5.94
N ILE A 27 -12.25 -2.10 -7.00
CA ILE A 27 -12.33 -0.98 -7.95
C ILE A 27 -12.55 0.38 -7.27
N PRO A 28 -13.47 0.53 -6.29
CA PRO A 28 -13.65 1.79 -5.58
C PRO A 28 -12.38 2.29 -4.88
N LEU A 29 -11.64 1.38 -4.21
CA LEU A 29 -10.39 1.73 -3.54
C LEU A 29 -9.30 2.09 -4.55
N ILE A 30 -9.14 1.32 -5.63
CA ILE A 30 -8.16 1.61 -6.68
C ILE A 30 -8.42 3.00 -7.28
N HIS A 31 -9.68 3.33 -7.58
CA HIS A 31 -10.05 4.67 -8.06
C HIS A 31 -9.75 5.76 -7.04
N TYR A 32 -9.96 5.51 -5.74
CA TYR A 32 -9.61 6.45 -4.69
C TYR A 32 -8.09 6.70 -4.64
N LEU A 33 -7.29 5.66 -4.67
CA LEU A 33 -5.82 5.74 -4.60
C LEU A 33 -5.23 6.45 -5.82
N LYS A 34 -5.74 6.17 -7.02
CA LYS A 34 -5.37 6.93 -8.23
C LYS A 34 -5.62 8.43 -8.09
N ARG A 35 -6.73 8.84 -7.45
CA ARG A 35 -6.99 10.27 -7.16
C ARG A 35 -6.00 10.82 -6.15
N GLN A 36 -5.57 10.04 -5.16
CA GLN A 36 -4.54 10.47 -4.22
C GLN A 36 -3.19 10.68 -4.95
N GLN A 37 -2.80 9.77 -5.83
CA GLN A 37 -1.60 9.93 -6.66
C GLN A 37 -1.68 11.19 -7.54
N ALA A 38 -2.82 11.42 -8.19
CA ALA A 38 -3.04 12.62 -9.00
C ALA A 38 -2.98 13.93 -8.18
N ALA A 39 -3.27 13.87 -6.87
CA ALA A 39 -3.12 14.99 -5.94
C ALA A 39 -1.69 15.14 -5.38
N GLY A 40 -0.73 14.34 -5.85
CA GLY A 40 0.66 14.38 -5.41
C GLY A 40 0.94 13.60 -4.13
N HIS A 41 -0.01 12.78 -3.65
CA HIS A 41 0.21 11.89 -2.53
C HIS A 41 0.98 10.62 -2.94
N LYS A 42 1.64 10.00 -1.96
CA LYS A 42 2.50 8.86 -2.17
C LYS A 42 1.85 7.58 -1.68
N LEU A 43 2.06 6.50 -2.41
CA LEU A 43 1.54 5.17 -2.09
C LEU A 43 2.69 4.21 -1.80
N ILE A 44 2.51 3.40 -0.76
CA ILE A 44 3.39 2.27 -0.45
C ILE A 44 2.54 1.01 -0.50
N LEU A 45 2.94 0.03 -1.32
CA LEU A 45 2.34 -1.31 -1.22
C LEU A 45 2.91 -1.95 0.05
N TRP A 46 2.03 -2.26 1.01
CA TRP A 46 2.42 -2.80 2.31
C TRP A 46 1.77 -4.15 2.54
N THR A 47 2.43 -5.20 2.08
CA THR A 47 1.88 -6.55 1.99
C THR A 47 2.82 -7.61 2.56
N CYS A 48 2.25 -8.67 3.11
CA CYS A 48 3.00 -9.85 3.53
C CYS A 48 3.55 -10.68 2.35
N ARG A 49 3.13 -10.39 1.11
CA ARG A 49 3.65 -11.08 -0.09
C ARG A 49 5.16 -10.81 -0.25
N ALA A 50 5.90 -11.82 -0.69
CA ALA A 50 7.33 -11.77 -0.95
C ALA A 50 7.67 -12.58 -2.21
N GLY A 51 8.86 -12.40 -2.77
CA GLY A 51 9.32 -13.22 -3.90
C GLY A 51 8.43 -13.14 -5.15
N ALA A 52 8.04 -14.30 -5.68
CA ALA A 52 7.22 -14.40 -6.88
C ALA A 52 5.83 -13.80 -6.66
N GLU A 53 5.21 -14.08 -5.51
CA GLU A 53 3.87 -13.63 -5.18
C GLU A 53 3.78 -12.11 -5.00
N LEU A 54 4.88 -11.48 -4.54
CA LEU A 54 5.00 -10.02 -4.52
C LEU A 54 5.09 -9.45 -5.94
N THR A 55 5.81 -10.13 -6.83
CA THR A 55 5.95 -9.73 -8.23
C THR A 55 4.58 -9.78 -8.91
N ASP A 56 3.84 -10.88 -8.73
CA ASP A 56 2.48 -11.04 -9.24
C ASP A 56 1.52 -9.95 -8.73
N ALA A 57 1.63 -9.57 -7.45
CA ALA A 57 0.81 -8.50 -6.88
C ALA A 57 1.14 -7.12 -7.45
N ILE A 58 2.43 -6.83 -7.67
CA ILE A 58 2.88 -5.59 -8.31
C ILE A 58 2.36 -5.52 -9.76
N ASP A 59 2.53 -6.60 -10.52
CA ASP A 59 2.09 -6.66 -11.92
C ASP A 59 0.55 -6.57 -12.03
N TRP A 60 -0.17 -7.20 -11.11
CA TRP A 60 -1.62 -7.07 -11.02
C TRP A 60 -2.03 -5.62 -10.72
N CYS A 61 -1.33 -4.90 -9.83
CA CYS A 61 -1.60 -3.49 -9.56
C CYS A 61 -1.33 -2.62 -10.80
N HIS A 62 -0.21 -2.88 -11.50
CA HIS A 62 0.14 -2.19 -12.74
C HIS A 62 -0.91 -2.39 -13.83
N ALA A 63 -1.44 -3.60 -13.99
CA ALA A 63 -2.52 -3.88 -14.94
C ALA A 63 -3.80 -3.08 -14.64
N HIS A 64 -4.03 -2.74 -13.37
CA HIS A 64 -5.09 -1.85 -12.94
C HIS A 64 -4.70 -0.37 -12.95
N GLY A 65 -3.52 -0.01 -13.44
CA GLY A 65 -3.01 1.36 -13.54
C GLY A 65 -2.65 1.98 -12.19
N LEU A 66 -2.32 1.17 -11.18
CA LEU A 66 -1.87 1.62 -9.87
C LEU A 66 -0.38 1.33 -9.73
N THR A 67 0.41 2.35 -9.38
CA THR A 67 1.86 2.25 -9.13
C THR A 67 2.16 2.71 -7.70
N PHE A 68 3.35 2.37 -7.19
CA PHE A 68 3.73 2.69 -5.82
C PHE A 68 5.10 3.37 -5.79
N ASP A 69 5.26 4.30 -4.85
CA ASP A 69 6.51 5.00 -4.58
C ASP A 69 7.52 4.12 -3.84
N ALA A 70 7.03 3.14 -3.08
CA ALA A 70 7.83 2.08 -2.47
C ALA A 70 7.00 0.79 -2.31
N ILE A 71 7.70 -0.34 -2.22
CA ILE A 71 7.12 -1.66 -1.98
C ILE A 71 7.75 -2.22 -0.73
N ASN A 72 6.95 -2.48 0.31
CA ASN A 72 7.42 -3.03 1.58
C ASN A 72 8.59 -2.28 2.22
N ASP A 73 8.70 -0.97 1.94
CA ASP A 73 9.80 -0.14 2.43
C ASP A 73 9.36 1.31 2.68
N ASN A 74 10.08 2.01 3.57
CA ASN A 74 9.86 3.42 3.84
C ASN A 74 10.40 4.28 2.69
N LEU A 75 9.79 5.46 2.51
CA LEU A 75 10.31 6.44 1.56
C LEU A 75 11.69 6.98 2.01
N PRO A 76 12.60 7.35 1.09
CA PRO A 76 13.92 7.86 1.43
C PRO A 76 13.90 9.05 2.40
N GLU A 77 12.95 9.97 2.24
CA GLU A 77 12.78 11.12 3.13
C GLU A 77 12.33 10.73 4.55
N VAL A 78 11.56 9.65 4.68
CA VAL A 78 11.13 9.11 5.98
C VAL A 78 12.31 8.44 6.68
N ILE A 79 13.11 7.66 5.94
CA ILE A 79 14.35 7.05 6.44
C ILE A 79 15.31 8.13 6.93
N ALA A 80 15.49 9.19 6.15
CA ALA A 80 16.34 10.33 6.51
C ALA A 80 15.83 11.05 7.76
N GLN A 81 14.52 11.24 7.91
CA GLN A 81 13.92 11.88 9.07
C GLN A 81 14.21 11.12 10.37
N TYR A 82 14.13 9.79 10.37
CA TYR A 82 14.38 8.98 11.57
C TYR A 82 15.86 8.63 11.78
N GLY A 83 16.71 8.84 10.78
CA GLY A 83 18.12 8.43 10.81
C GLY A 83 18.33 6.92 10.71
N ASN A 84 17.26 6.15 10.47
CA ASN A 84 17.28 4.72 10.20
C ASN A 84 16.05 4.31 9.40
N ASN A 85 16.13 3.15 8.74
CA ASN A 85 14.95 2.53 8.13
C ASN A 85 14.27 1.61 9.14
N SER A 86 13.15 2.08 9.73
CA SER A 86 12.38 1.26 10.66
C SER A 86 11.72 0.09 9.93
N ARG A 87 11.68 -1.09 10.57
CA ARG A 87 10.94 -2.26 10.04
C ARG A 87 9.46 -1.95 9.77
N LYS A 88 8.85 -1.08 10.59
CA LYS A 88 7.48 -0.61 10.38
C LYS A 88 7.50 0.54 9.36
N ILE A 89 6.56 0.51 8.42
CA ILE A 89 6.30 1.66 7.54
C ILE A 89 5.73 2.81 8.35
N SER A 90 6.34 3.98 8.25
CA SER A 90 5.79 5.23 8.76
C SER A 90 5.02 5.93 7.65
N CYS A 91 3.73 6.18 7.88
CA CYS A 91 2.82 6.78 6.91
C CYS A 91 1.73 7.59 7.63
N ASP A 92 0.97 8.38 6.87
CA ASP A 92 -0.17 9.13 7.40
C ASP A 92 -1.42 8.25 7.55
N TYR A 93 -1.62 7.31 6.62
CA TYR A 93 -2.79 6.44 6.59
C TYR A 93 -2.40 4.99 6.30
N TYR A 94 -2.90 4.06 7.13
CA TYR A 94 -2.92 2.63 6.82
C TYR A 94 -4.31 2.28 6.29
N ILE A 95 -4.36 1.60 5.15
CA ILE A 95 -5.58 1.03 4.58
C ILE A 95 -5.37 -0.48 4.53
N ASP A 96 -6.10 -1.20 5.37
CA ASP A 96 -5.84 -2.61 5.67
C ASP A 96 -7.14 -3.27 6.16
N ASP A 97 -7.48 -4.44 5.62
CA ASP A 97 -8.69 -5.20 5.93
C ASP A 97 -8.72 -5.69 7.39
N ARG A 98 -7.56 -5.73 8.06
CA ARG A 98 -7.38 -6.18 9.44
C ARG A 98 -7.09 -5.05 10.42
N ALA A 99 -7.21 -3.80 10.00
CA ALA A 99 -7.03 -2.67 10.90
C ALA A 99 -8.22 -2.50 11.87
N ILE A 100 -7.91 -2.33 13.16
CA ILE A 100 -8.85 -1.82 14.17
C ILE A 100 -8.26 -0.57 14.80
N LEU A 101 -9.05 0.50 14.88
CA LEU A 101 -8.63 1.73 15.56
C LEU A 101 -8.77 1.53 17.08
N PRO A 102 -7.82 2.02 17.90
CA PRO A 102 -7.92 1.92 19.35
C PRO A 102 -9.21 2.48 19.94
N ALA A 103 -9.82 3.48 19.28
CA ALA A 103 -11.08 4.09 19.71
C ALA A 103 -12.33 3.23 19.45
N LEU A 104 -12.19 2.09 18.75
CA LEU A 104 -13.27 1.15 18.47
C LEU A 104 -13.26 -0.07 19.41
N ILE A 105 -12.40 -0.06 20.43
CA ILE A 105 -12.29 -1.06 21.50
C ILE A 105 -12.76 -0.42 22.80
#